data_AF-A0A941IMN9-F1
#
_entry.id   AF-A0A941IMN9-F1
#
_cell.length_a   1.000
_cell.length_b   1.000
_cell.length_c   1.000
_cell.angle_alpha   90.00
_cell.angle_beta   90.00
_cell.angle_gamma   90.00
#
_symmetry.space_group_name_H-M   'P 1'
#
loop_
_entity.id
_entity.type
_entity.pdbx_description
1 polymer ?
#
loop_
_entity_poly.entity_id
_entity_poly.type
_entity_poly.pdbx_seq_one_letter_code
_entity_poly.pdbx_strand_id
1 'polypeptide(L)'
;MSYDQHVEPGAAGAQGPNARAYVTNYYGAEPPYELVGGDEAGGGDAAWLRRQPSRLLDARNAIVPFRGRVEELGLLAEWRDHAAAERHHLVHAHGGQGKSRLAARFAAQCVELGWTVLHAR
;
A
#
# COMPACT_ATOMS: atom_id res chain seq x y z
N MET A 1 -14.67 -32.83 -16.90
CA MET A 1 -15.48 -31.60 -16.76
C MET A 1 -14.73 -30.51 -17.48
N SER A 2 -15.29 -29.96 -18.56
CA SER A 2 -14.66 -28.89 -19.34
C SER A 2 -15.27 -27.57 -18.91
N TYR A 3 -14.46 -26.55 -18.65
CA TYR A 3 -14.91 -25.20 -18.39
C TYR A 3 -14.57 -24.34 -19.61
N ASP A 4 -15.58 -23.63 -20.12
CA ASP A 4 -15.38 -22.57 -21.10
C ASP A 4 -15.41 -21.23 -20.36
N GLN A 5 -14.46 -20.34 -20.66
CA GLN A 5 -14.38 -19.03 -20.05
C GLN A 5 -14.12 -17.98 -21.12
N HIS A 6 -15.10 -17.09 -21.29
CA HIS A 6 -14.95 -15.86 -22.06
C HIS A 6 -14.38 -14.75 -21.17
N VAL A 7 -13.26 -14.17 -21.58
CA VAL A 7 -12.57 -13.07 -20.90
C VAL A 7 -12.47 -11.87 -21.85
N GLU A 8 -12.84 -10.71 -21.33
CA GLU A 8 -12.77 -9.42 -22.01
C GLU A 8 -11.59 -8.60 -21.46
N PRO A 9 -11.15 -7.51 -22.14
CA PRO A 9 -10.15 -6.60 -21.59
C PRO A 9 -10.55 -6.11 -20.19
N GLY A 10 -9.63 -6.22 -19.22
CA GLY A 10 -9.89 -5.87 -17.83
C GLY A 10 -10.66 -6.94 -17.04
N ALA A 11 -10.85 -8.15 -17.55
CA ALA A 11 -11.38 -9.27 -16.79
C ALA A 11 -10.26 -10.14 -16.18
N ALA A 12 -10.54 -10.78 -15.04
CA ALA A 12 -9.72 -11.86 -14.50
C ALA A 12 -10.57 -13.11 -14.33
N GLY A 13 -9.95 -14.26 -14.59
CA GLY A 13 -10.56 -15.58 -14.41
C GLY A 13 -9.91 -16.36 -13.29
N ALA A 14 -10.70 -17.15 -12.58
CA ALA A 14 -10.23 -18.11 -11.58
C ALA A 14 -10.97 -19.44 -11.79
N GLN A 15 -10.24 -20.56 -11.81
CA GLN A 15 -10.78 -21.90 -12.07
C GLN A 15 -10.32 -22.90 -11.00
N GLY A 16 -11.20 -23.84 -10.63
CA GLY A 16 -10.94 -24.89 -9.65
C GLY A 16 -11.57 -24.64 -8.26
N PRO A 17 -11.52 -25.64 -7.35
CA PRO A 17 -12.06 -25.51 -6.01
C PRO A 17 -11.39 -24.37 -5.26
N ASN A 18 -12.19 -23.47 -4.67
CA ASN A 18 -11.75 -22.29 -3.89
C ASN A 18 -11.00 -21.19 -4.68
N ALA A 19 -11.04 -21.21 -6.01
CA ALA A 19 -10.38 -20.18 -6.81
C ALA A 19 -11.11 -18.83 -6.67
N ARG A 20 -10.36 -17.75 -6.39
CA ARG A 20 -10.87 -16.38 -6.27
C ARG A 20 -10.03 -15.45 -7.13
N ALA A 21 -10.70 -14.64 -7.95
CA ALA A 21 -10.10 -13.51 -8.65
C ALA A 21 -10.82 -12.23 -8.22
N TYR A 22 -10.05 -11.17 -7.99
CA TYR A 22 -10.55 -9.82 -7.76
C TYR A 22 -10.05 -8.93 -8.89
N VAL A 23 -10.95 -8.17 -9.48
CA VAL A 23 -10.65 -7.22 -10.55
C VAL A 23 -11.03 -5.84 -10.07
N THR A 24 -10.07 -4.91 -10.11
CA THR A 24 -10.35 -3.49 -9.89
C THR A 24 -9.97 -2.74 -11.16
N ASN A 25 -10.99 -2.26 -11.88
CA ASN A 25 -10.80 -1.51 -13.12
C ASN A 25 -10.78 -0.02 -12.82
N TYR A 26 -9.70 0.65 -13.20
CA TYR A 26 -9.59 2.11 -13.14
C TYR A 26 -9.89 2.68 -14.53
N TYR A 27 -10.93 3.50 -14.65
CA TYR A 27 -11.34 4.12 -15.91
C TYR A 27 -10.86 5.58 -15.95
N GLY A 28 -10.16 5.98 -17.01
CA GLY A 28 -9.64 7.34 -17.18
C GLY A 28 -8.49 7.42 -18.19
N ALA A 29 -7.86 8.59 -18.30
CA ALA A 29 -6.52 8.69 -18.90
C ALA A 29 -5.55 7.79 -18.11
N GLU A 30 -4.47 7.36 -18.76
CA GLU A 30 -3.41 6.58 -18.11
C GLU A 30 -3.06 7.24 -16.76
N PRO A 31 -3.20 6.51 -15.64
CA PRO A 31 -3.03 7.11 -14.33
C PRO A 31 -1.62 7.71 -14.25
N PRO A 32 -1.46 8.93 -13.69
CA PRO A 32 -0.15 9.58 -13.62
C PRO A 32 0.76 8.94 -12.57
N TYR A 33 0.49 7.68 -12.19
CA TYR A 33 1.18 6.92 -11.18
C TYR A 33 1.19 5.44 -11.55
N GLU A 34 2.25 4.75 -11.13
CA GLU A 34 2.38 3.30 -11.23
C GLU A 34 2.14 2.65 -9.85
N LEU A 35 1.51 1.47 -9.84
CA LEU A 35 1.36 0.67 -8.61
C LEU A 35 2.54 -0.27 -8.45
N VAL A 36 3.35 -0.04 -7.42
CA VAL A 36 4.55 -0.83 -7.10
C VAL A 36 4.38 -1.58 -5.78
N GLY A 37 4.96 -2.77 -5.66
CA GLY A 37 4.92 -3.59 -4.44
C GLY A 37 5.62 -2.93 -3.24
N GLY A 38 5.09 -3.16 -2.04
CA GLY A 38 5.63 -2.61 -0.79
C GLY A 38 7.09 -2.98 -0.49
N ASP A 39 7.54 -4.15 -0.94
CA ASP A 39 8.88 -4.68 -0.66
C ASP A 39 9.99 -3.95 -1.43
N GLU A 40 9.66 -3.28 -2.54
CA GLU A 40 10.63 -2.54 -3.35
C GLU A 40 10.96 -1.14 -2.81
N ALA A 41 10.32 -0.71 -1.71
CA ALA A 41 10.51 0.62 -1.13
C ALA A 41 11.76 0.74 -0.22
N GLY A 42 12.55 -0.33 -0.07
CA GLY A 42 13.55 -0.44 1.00
C GLY A 42 15.01 -0.18 0.61
N GLY A 43 15.54 0.96 1.06
CA GLY A 43 16.94 1.09 1.48
C GLY A 43 17.91 1.69 0.46
N GLY A 44 18.01 3.03 0.42
CA GLY A 44 19.15 3.67 -0.21
C GLY A 44 20.46 3.26 0.47
N ASP A 45 21.48 2.92 -0.32
CA ASP A 45 22.83 2.60 0.15
C ASP A 45 23.28 3.59 1.25
N ALA A 46 23.72 3.06 2.39
CA ALA A 46 24.12 3.85 3.56
C ALA A 46 25.26 4.84 3.23
N ALA A 47 26.13 4.52 2.26
CA ALA A 47 27.14 5.45 1.78
C ALA A 47 26.55 6.58 0.93
N TRP A 48 25.49 6.29 0.17
CA TRP A 48 24.75 7.28 -0.62
C TRP A 48 23.92 8.23 0.25
N LEU A 49 23.30 7.74 1.33
CA LEU A 49 22.52 8.56 2.27
C LEU A 49 23.38 9.54 3.07
N ARG A 50 24.61 9.16 3.43
CA ARG A 50 25.54 10.02 4.19
C ARG A 50 26.06 11.23 3.42
N ARG A 51 25.99 11.20 2.08
CA ARG A 51 26.40 12.34 1.23
C ARG A 51 25.50 13.57 1.37
N GLN A 52 24.27 13.39 1.86
CA GLN A 52 23.36 14.50 2.11
C GLN A 52 22.56 14.21 3.39
N PRO A 53 22.95 14.79 4.55
CA PRO A 53 22.35 14.46 5.84
C PRO A 53 20.83 14.61 5.91
N SER A 54 20.23 15.52 5.12
CA SER A 54 18.77 15.66 5.03
C SER A 54 18.07 14.42 4.46
N ARG A 55 18.75 13.57 3.68
CA ARG A 55 18.19 12.29 3.18
C ARG A 55 18.00 11.29 4.31
N LEU A 56 18.80 11.34 5.38
CA LEU A 56 18.59 10.49 6.56
C LEU A 56 17.26 10.80 7.26
N LEU A 57 16.69 11.99 7.04
CA LEU A 57 15.42 12.41 7.59
C LEU A 57 14.23 12.09 6.67
N ASP A 58 14.48 11.55 5.47
CA ASP A 58 13.40 11.05 4.61
C ASP A 58 12.66 9.91 5.33
N ALA A 59 11.34 9.99 5.35
CA ALA A 59 10.45 9.00 5.96
C ALA A 59 10.73 7.57 5.48
N ARG A 60 11.14 7.41 4.21
CA ARG A 60 11.46 6.11 3.60
C ARG A 60 12.65 5.41 4.23
N ASN A 61 13.59 6.18 4.79
CA ASN A 61 14.80 5.62 5.39
C ASN A 61 14.62 5.19 6.84
N ALA A 62 13.47 5.50 7.45
CA ALA A 62 13.04 5.03 8.76
C ALA A 62 14.08 5.16 9.92
N ILE A 63 15.06 6.06 9.78
CA ILE A 63 16.17 6.23 10.75
C ILE A 63 15.65 6.65 12.13
N VAL A 64 14.59 7.47 12.15
CA VAL A 64 13.89 7.81 13.39
C VAL A 64 12.79 6.76 13.63
N PRO A 65 12.73 6.11 14.80
CA PRO A 65 11.66 5.18 15.12
C PRO A 65 10.28 5.83 15.02
N PHE A 66 9.28 5.08 14.55
CA PHE A 66 7.89 5.52 14.59
C PHE A 66 7.40 5.55 16.05
N ARG A 67 6.73 6.63 16.47
CA ARG A 67 6.24 6.80 17.85
C ARG A 67 4.82 7.36 17.85
N GLY A 68 4.00 6.90 18.80
CA GLY A 68 2.62 7.36 18.99
C GLY A 68 1.67 6.93 17.87
N ARG A 69 0.56 7.67 17.73
CA ARG A 69 -0.46 7.50 16.67
C ARG A 69 -1.26 6.19 16.74
N VAL A 70 -1.44 5.66 17.95
CA VAL A 70 -2.15 4.39 18.18
C VAL A 70 -3.62 4.50 17.75
N GLU A 71 -4.26 5.63 18.04
CA GLU A 71 -5.65 5.89 17.65
C GLU A 71 -5.81 5.89 16.13
N GLU A 72 -4.94 6.59 15.40
CA GLU A 72 -5.04 6.60 13.93
C GLU A 72 -4.71 5.26 13.28
N LEU A 73 -3.78 4.49 13.85
CA LEU A 73 -3.54 3.11 13.41
C LEU A 73 -4.77 2.23 13.68
N GLY A 74 -5.46 2.44 14.80
CA GLY A 74 -6.72 1.76 15.13
C GLY A 74 -7.80 2.06 14.09
N LEU A 75 -8.01 3.34 13.74
CA LEU A 75 -8.98 3.74 12.72
C LEU A 75 -8.67 3.14 11.34
N LEU A 76 -7.40 3.06 10.97
CA LEU A 76 -6.97 2.43 9.72
C LEU A 76 -7.16 0.91 9.75
N ALA A 77 -6.93 0.26 10.90
CA ALA A 77 -7.21 -1.17 11.06
C ALA A 77 -8.71 -1.47 10.97
N GLU A 78 -9.55 -0.70 11.65
CA GLU A 78 -11.01 -0.81 11.55
C GLU A 78 -11.51 -0.61 10.12
N TRP A 79 -10.93 0.36 9.40
CA TRP A 79 -11.24 0.59 7.99
C TRP A 79 -10.89 -0.63 7.12
N ARG A 80 -9.70 -1.21 7.29
CA ARG A 80 -9.23 -2.38 6.55
C ARG A 80 -10.08 -3.63 6.82
N ASP A 81 -10.43 -3.86 8.09
CA ASP A 81 -11.10 -5.08 8.54
C ASP A 81 -12.63 -5.03 8.31
N HIS A 82 -13.16 -3.88 7.87
CA HIS A 82 -14.59 -3.75 7.61
C HIS A 82 -15.02 -4.54 6.38
N ALA A 83 -16.09 -5.35 6.52
CA ALA A 83 -16.60 -6.30 5.53
C ALA A 83 -17.13 -5.76 4.17
N ALA A 84 -17.01 -4.47 3.84
CA ALA A 84 -17.46 -4.00 2.51
C ALA A 84 -16.33 -4.08 1.48
N ALA A 85 -16.65 -4.47 0.25
CA ALA A 85 -15.68 -4.87 -0.77
C ALA A 85 -14.75 -3.74 -1.27
N GLU A 86 -15.18 -2.48 -1.24
CA GLU A 86 -14.39 -1.35 -1.73
C GLU A 86 -14.50 -0.17 -0.76
N ARG A 87 -13.35 0.34 -0.29
CA ARG A 87 -13.29 1.50 0.60
C ARG A 87 -12.07 2.36 0.31
N HIS A 88 -12.26 3.66 0.43
CA HIS A 88 -11.17 4.64 0.44
C HIS A 88 -11.11 5.30 1.82
N HIS A 89 -9.92 5.44 2.39
CA HIS A 89 -9.69 6.22 3.61
C HIS A 89 -8.70 7.34 3.32
N LEU A 90 -9.10 8.58 3.55
CA LEU A 90 -8.27 9.75 3.31
C LEU A 90 -7.59 10.21 4.60
N VAL A 91 -6.27 10.02 4.68
CA VAL A 91 -5.45 10.56 5.78
C VAL A 91 -5.05 11.99 5.47
N HIS A 92 -5.55 12.95 6.25
CA HIS A 92 -5.26 14.38 6.08
C HIS A 92 -4.68 15.00 7.36
N ALA A 93 -3.80 15.99 7.18
CA ALA A 93 -3.12 16.77 8.23
C ALA A 93 -2.26 17.85 7.55
N HIS A 94 -1.84 18.85 8.32
CA HIS A 94 -0.88 19.86 7.87
C HIS A 94 0.46 19.24 7.44
N GLY A 95 1.29 20.03 6.74
CA GLY A 95 2.66 19.64 6.37
C GLY A 95 3.48 19.24 7.60
N GLY A 96 4.39 18.27 7.45
CA GLY A 96 5.28 17.84 8.54
C GLY A 96 4.66 16.95 9.62
N GLN A 97 3.34 16.73 9.63
CA GLN A 97 2.63 15.93 10.65
C GLN A 97 2.79 14.40 10.50
N GLY A 98 3.72 13.94 9.67
CA GLY A 98 4.06 12.52 9.57
C GLY A 98 3.04 11.62 8.86
N LYS A 99 2.13 12.16 8.02
CA LYS A 99 1.16 11.34 7.25
C LYS A 99 1.80 10.20 6.47
N SER A 100 2.89 10.50 5.76
CA SER A 100 3.64 9.49 4.99
C SER A 100 4.28 8.44 5.89
N ARG A 101 4.73 8.82 7.09
CA ARG A 101 5.24 7.87 8.09
C ARG A 101 4.13 7.00 8.67
N LEU A 102 2.94 7.56 8.90
CA LEU A 102 1.76 6.82 9.36
C LEU A 102 1.33 5.78 8.31
N ALA A 103 1.22 6.19 7.04
CA ALA A 103 0.90 5.28 5.94
C ALA A 103 1.94 4.16 5.79
N ALA A 104 3.23 4.48 5.86
CA ALA A 104 4.30 3.49 5.81
C ALA A 104 4.27 2.52 7.01
N ARG A 105 4.00 3.02 8.23
CA ARG A 105 3.88 2.16 9.41
C ARG A 105 2.68 1.22 9.30
N PHE A 106 1.53 1.73 8.86
CA PHE A 106 0.33 0.92 8.66
C PHE A 106 0.54 -0.12 7.55
N ALA A 107 1.16 0.26 6.43
CA ALA A 107 1.56 -0.67 5.37
C ALA A 107 2.41 -1.84 5.90
N ALA A 108 3.44 -1.56 6.71
CA ALA A 108 4.26 -2.60 7.33
C ALA A 108 3.43 -3.55 8.22
N GLN A 109 2.50 -3.02 9.03
CA GLN A 109 1.59 -3.85 9.84
C GLN A 109 0.66 -4.71 8.99
N CYS A 110 0.19 -4.20 7.84
CA CYS A 110 -0.62 -4.98 6.91
C CYS A 110 0.18 -6.14 6.31
N VAL A 111 1.44 -5.91 5.90
CA VAL A 111 2.34 -6.97 5.42
C VAL A 111 2.57 -8.04 6.50
N GLU A 112 2.82 -7.63 7.76
CA GLU A 112 2.96 -8.55 8.91
C GLU A 112 1.70 -9.42 9.13
N LEU A 113 0.52 -8.90 8.75
CA LEU A 113 -0.77 -9.60 8.83
C LEU A 113 -1.12 -10.37 7.55
N GLY A 114 -0.21 -10.46 6.58
CA GLY A 114 -0.39 -11.22 5.34
C GLY A 114 -1.11 -10.48 4.21
N TRP A 115 -1.31 -9.17 4.33
CA TRP A 115 -1.89 -8.37 3.25
C TRP A 115 -0.84 -8.04 2.18
N THR A 116 -1.26 -8.05 0.92
CA THR A 116 -0.49 -7.45 -0.17
C THR A 116 -0.66 -5.93 -0.13
N VAL A 117 0.45 -5.19 -0.11
CA VAL A 117 0.45 -3.73 -0.11
C VAL A 117 1.08 -3.19 -1.39
N LEU A 118 0.40 -2.23 -2.01
CA LEU A 118 0.83 -1.51 -3.20
C LEU A 118 0.96 0.00 -2.90
N HIS A 119 1.93 0.65 -3.52
CA HIS A 119 2.14 2.09 -3.46
C HIS A 119 1.98 2.73 -4.83
N ALA A 120 1.37 3.92 -4.88
CA ALA A 120 1.37 4.76 -6.08
C ALA A 120 2.67 5.58 -6.13
N ARG A 121 3.40 5.50 -7.25
CA ARG A 121 4.65 6.24 -7.49
C ARG A 121 4.54 7.17 -8.69
#